data_AF-A0A7J6NN86-F1
#
_entry.id   AF-A0A7J6NN86-F1
#
_cell.length_a   1.000
_cell.length_b   1.000
_cell.length_c   1.000
_cell.angle_alpha   90.00
_cell.angle_beta   90.00
_cell.angle_gamma   90.00
#
_symmetry.space_group_name_H-M   'P 1'
#
loop_
_entity.id
_entity.type
_entity.pdbx_description
1 polymer ?
#
loop_
_entity_poly.entity_id
_entity_poly.type
_entity_poly.pdbx_seq_one_letter_code
_entity_poly.pdbx_strand_id
1 'polypeptide(L)'
;MADPTPSASSRVRREDCVQSEEVVDPEVAAAVIRDYLLPLFEEGNRPVHDAKVRAGLTEGAVRRSGDSLLRSVTSSIFSSRDAGGRRSAGTSMLEEMLLSTRLLEEITQARDAITALQSRLETTEFERSGMEERYLAVRQRLHDARRELKSAEYSLNTYRARSTELEMETHSLQAQMEEASEAMRRSASTNESLSTELYNAERRIERLSRELSEQKNLTDIAKLESEVLTEQVRALHEAKQELGGMKKCQDRLRHAQEVAAVRVAQITEFKDQLEIETARVVEERDGLLGRVEDLTSAKDGLESDKARLQVELDEQKKTARAQIIDLFEEMNAIRKERDKIEKRMKDLQEDRDKLKQRLKKYYARRRLFELDQRTCKNCNKEYMESANFNWSCRTHQSEFGGELWWCCGKPGKDATGCKFAKHESKDEDEYDDLLDDDDDEENGDTKDEGGKKKKNKSLQNVKCYSCKE
;
A
#
# COMPACT_ATOMS: atom_id res chain seq x y z
N MET A 1 -114.45 53.42 -13.78
CA MET A 1 -114.29 52.81 -15.12
C MET A 1 -112.81 52.63 -15.36
N ALA A 2 -112.42 51.39 -15.64
CA ALA A 2 -111.19 50.90 -16.27
C ALA A 2 -109.82 51.46 -15.80
N ASP A 3 -109.14 50.67 -14.98
CA ASP A 3 -107.72 50.33 -15.16
C ASP A 3 -107.57 49.43 -16.42
N PRO A 4 -106.41 49.36 -17.11
CA PRO A 4 -105.21 48.75 -16.54
C PRO A 4 -103.84 49.35 -16.92
N THR A 5 -102.84 48.77 -16.25
CA THR A 5 -101.38 48.95 -16.14
C THR A 5 -100.55 48.62 -17.42
N PRO A 6 -99.22 48.32 -17.36
CA PRO A 6 -98.06 49.24 -17.40
C PRO A 6 -97.00 48.82 -18.47
N SER A 7 -95.88 49.56 -18.71
CA SER A 7 -94.61 49.00 -19.24
C SER A 7 -93.57 50.08 -19.62
N ALA A 8 -92.38 50.05 -18.99
CA ALA A 8 -91.07 50.00 -19.66
C ALA A 8 -89.95 50.32 -18.66
N SER A 9 -89.50 49.31 -17.93
CA SER A 9 -88.26 49.32 -17.15
C SER A 9 -87.15 48.74 -18.03
N SER A 10 -86.07 49.49 -18.21
CA SER A 10 -84.88 49.11 -18.95
C SER A 10 -84.09 48.04 -18.20
N ARG A 11 -83.99 46.87 -18.84
CA ARG A 11 -83.14 45.74 -18.45
C ARG A 11 -81.67 46.13 -18.40
N VAL A 12 -81.04 45.96 -17.24
CA VAL A 12 -79.61 45.63 -17.14
C VAL A 12 -79.53 44.22 -16.55
N ARG A 13 -78.99 43.30 -17.35
CA ARG A 13 -78.73 41.90 -17.02
C ARG A 13 -77.79 41.82 -15.81
N ARG A 14 -78.21 41.12 -14.75
CA ARG A 14 -77.29 40.43 -13.85
C ARG A 14 -77.23 38.98 -14.31
N GLU A 15 -76.02 38.54 -14.61
CA GLU A 15 -75.67 37.16 -14.88
C GLU A 15 -75.77 36.38 -13.57
N ASP A 16 -76.68 35.41 -13.52
CA ASP A 16 -76.70 34.39 -12.48
C ASP A 16 -75.49 33.48 -12.71
N CYS A 17 -74.44 33.68 -11.93
CA CYS A 17 -73.36 32.71 -11.75
C CYS A 17 -73.89 31.57 -10.87
N VAL A 18 -74.65 30.66 -11.49
CA VAL A 18 -74.87 29.32 -10.93
C VAL A 18 -73.53 28.62 -11.03
N GLN A 19 -72.78 28.57 -9.92
CA GLN A 19 -71.67 27.63 -9.81
C GLN A 19 -72.29 26.23 -9.88
N SER A 20 -72.20 25.63 -11.06
CA SER A 20 -72.39 24.21 -11.26
C SER A 20 -71.53 23.48 -10.24
N GLU A 21 -72.16 22.72 -9.34
CA GLU A 21 -71.49 21.61 -8.69
C GLU A 21 -70.92 20.75 -9.82
N GLU A 22 -69.61 20.80 -10.03
CA GLU A 22 -68.91 19.89 -10.94
C GLU A 22 -69.11 18.49 -10.37
N VAL A 23 -70.15 17.81 -10.85
CA VAL A 23 -70.37 16.40 -10.61
C VAL A 23 -69.18 15.68 -11.22
N VAL A 24 -68.22 15.32 -10.35
CA VAL A 24 -67.03 14.56 -10.73
C VAL A 24 -67.50 13.30 -11.45
N ASP A 25 -67.02 13.12 -12.68
CA ASP A 25 -67.36 11.96 -13.50
C ASP A 25 -66.97 10.68 -12.74
N PRO A 26 -67.93 9.77 -12.46
CA PRO A 26 -67.66 8.56 -11.70
C PRO A 26 -66.56 7.69 -12.31
N GLU A 27 -66.30 7.77 -13.62
CA GLU A 27 -65.16 7.07 -14.23
C GLU A 27 -63.80 7.66 -13.82
N VAL A 28 -63.70 8.99 -13.69
CA VAL A 28 -62.47 9.68 -13.24
C VAL A 28 -62.24 9.43 -11.75
N ALA A 29 -63.30 9.48 -10.94
CA ALA A 29 -63.21 9.12 -9.53
C ALA A 29 -62.77 7.65 -9.35
N ALA A 30 -63.30 6.72 -10.17
CA ALA A 30 -62.89 5.32 -10.15
C ALA A 30 -61.44 5.11 -10.63
N ALA A 31 -60.95 5.89 -11.60
CA ALA A 31 -59.56 5.86 -12.04
C ALA A 31 -58.61 6.33 -10.92
N VAL A 32 -58.95 7.42 -10.22
CA VAL A 32 -58.14 7.90 -9.09
C VAL A 32 -58.08 6.85 -7.97
N ILE A 33 -59.21 6.17 -7.69
CA ILE A 33 -59.23 5.10 -6.69
C ILE A 33 -58.38 3.90 -7.13
N ARG A 34 -58.44 3.48 -8.40
CA ARG A 34 -57.63 2.35 -8.91
C ARG A 34 -56.14 2.64 -8.97
N ASP A 35 -55.77 3.82 -9.46
CA ASP A 35 -54.37 4.08 -9.82
C ASP A 35 -53.58 4.67 -8.65
N TYR A 36 -54.24 5.32 -7.69
CA TYR A 36 -53.56 6.03 -6.60
C TYR A 36 -53.92 5.52 -5.21
N LEU A 37 -55.16 5.07 -4.97
CA LEU A 37 -55.59 4.64 -3.63
C LEU A 37 -55.45 3.14 -3.42
N LEU A 38 -55.79 2.30 -4.41
CA LEU A 38 -55.71 0.84 -4.31
C LEU A 38 -54.28 0.29 -4.09
N PRO A 39 -53.21 0.82 -4.73
CA PRO A 39 -51.84 0.37 -4.47
C PRO A 39 -51.41 0.54 -3.00
N LEU A 40 -51.96 1.55 -2.31
CA LEU A 40 -51.69 1.80 -0.89
C LEU A 40 -52.32 0.76 0.04
N PHE A 41 -53.33 0.02 -0.43
CA PHE A 41 -53.98 -1.05 0.34
C PHE A 41 -53.50 -2.46 -0.06
N GLU A 42 -52.87 -2.62 -1.23
CA GLU A 42 -52.37 -3.92 -1.72
C GLU A 42 -50.96 -4.28 -1.23
N GLU A 43 -50.16 -3.32 -0.74
CA GLU A 43 -48.82 -3.60 -0.18
C GLU A 43 -48.86 -4.30 1.20
N GLY A 44 -50.03 -4.39 1.84
CA GLY A 44 -50.20 -4.97 3.19
C GLY A 44 -50.40 -6.49 3.26
N ASN A 45 -50.48 -7.22 2.14
CA ASN A 45 -50.88 -8.64 2.13
C ASN A 45 -49.80 -9.58 1.56
N ARG A 46 -48.56 -9.50 2.05
CA ARG A 46 -47.59 -10.62 1.93
C ARG A 46 -47.65 -11.49 3.19
N PRO A 47 -48.02 -12.79 3.08
CA PRO A 47 -48.05 -13.69 4.22
C PRO A 47 -46.63 -14.05 4.67
N VAL A 48 -46.35 -13.79 5.94
CA VAL A 48 -45.24 -14.38 6.70
C VAL A 48 -45.54 -15.86 6.87
N HIS A 49 -44.92 -16.72 6.05
CA HIS A 49 -44.90 -18.16 6.28
C HIS A 49 -43.46 -18.71 6.20
N ASP A 50 -43.04 -19.24 7.35
CA ASP A 50 -42.27 -20.46 7.55
C ASP A 50 -40.93 -20.68 6.84
N ALA A 51 -39.86 -20.54 7.64
CA ALA A 51 -38.71 -21.44 7.56
C ALA A 51 -38.21 -21.80 8.96
N LYS A 52 -38.84 -22.82 9.56
CA LYS A 52 -38.36 -23.54 10.75
C LYS A 52 -38.52 -25.05 10.56
N VAL A 53 -37.46 -25.72 10.10
CA VAL A 53 -37.18 -27.16 10.32
C VAL A 53 -35.64 -27.29 10.30
N ARG A 54 -34.96 -27.41 11.46
CA ARG A 54 -34.53 -28.67 12.14
C ARG A 54 -33.62 -29.53 11.25
N ALA A 55 -32.49 -30.10 11.68
CA ALA A 55 -31.96 -30.50 12.99
C ALA A 55 -30.42 -30.64 12.85
N GLY A 56 -29.58 -30.69 13.88
CA GLY A 56 -29.77 -30.76 15.32
C GLY A 56 -28.43 -31.17 15.98
N LEU A 57 -28.47 -31.23 17.32
CA LEU A 57 -27.54 -31.95 18.23
C LEU A 57 -26.18 -31.27 18.42
N THR A 58 -25.68 -30.91 19.61
CA THR A 58 -25.95 -31.26 21.03
C THR A 58 -25.16 -30.25 21.88
N GLU A 59 -25.77 -29.50 22.80
CA GLU A 59 -25.80 -29.75 24.27
C GLU A 59 -24.46 -30.08 24.96
N GLY A 60 -24.13 -29.30 26.00
CA GLY A 60 -23.19 -29.63 27.07
C GLY A 60 -22.31 -28.46 27.54
N ALA A 61 -22.74 -27.68 28.54
CA ALA A 61 -22.33 -27.80 29.96
C ALA A 61 -20.89 -27.30 30.26
N VAL A 62 -20.71 -26.15 30.93
CA VAL A 62 -20.63 -25.98 32.41
C VAL A 62 -19.50 -26.78 33.08
N ARG A 63 -18.43 -26.07 33.52
CA ARG A 63 -17.58 -26.21 34.76
C ARG A 63 -16.18 -25.64 34.49
N ARG A 64 -15.66 -24.64 35.22
CA ARG A 64 -15.06 -24.65 36.59
C ARG A 64 -14.02 -25.74 36.86
N SER A 65 -12.80 -25.28 37.16
CA SER A 65 -11.80 -25.80 38.13
C SER A 65 -11.03 -27.11 37.85
N GLY A 66 -9.76 -27.10 38.31
CA GLY A 66 -8.82 -28.22 38.42
C GLY A 66 -7.65 -28.02 37.43
N ASP A 67 -6.42 -27.67 37.81
CA ASP A 67 -5.55 -28.21 38.85
C ASP A 67 -5.36 -29.73 38.77
N SER A 68 -4.12 -30.18 39.00
CA SER A 68 -3.66 -31.56 39.20
C SER A 68 -3.04 -32.33 38.00
N LEU A 69 -1.71 -32.43 38.08
CA LEU A 69 -0.93 -33.68 38.15
C LEU A 69 -0.99 -34.74 37.02
N LEU A 70 0.22 -34.96 36.50
CA LEU A 70 0.93 -36.24 36.37
C LEU A 70 0.63 -37.22 35.22
N ARG A 71 1.78 -37.84 34.85
CA ARG A 71 2.04 -39.13 34.18
C ARG A 71 2.20 -39.07 32.66
N SER A 72 3.41 -39.32 32.12
CA SER A 72 4.20 -40.56 32.17
C SER A 72 3.58 -41.70 31.38
N VAL A 73 4.14 -41.98 30.20
CA VAL A 73 4.30 -43.31 29.57
C VAL A 73 5.55 -43.17 28.67
N THR A 74 6.75 -43.58 29.08
CA THR A 74 7.32 -44.94 29.14
C THR A 74 7.46 -45.64 27.80
N SER A 75 8.71 -45.83 27.38
CA SER A 75 9.27 -47.03 26.69
C SER A 75 10.71 -46.66 26.32
N SER A 76 11.78 -47.04 27.05
CA SER A 76 12.24 -48.38 27.47
C SER A 76 12.42 -49.34 26.30
N ILE A 77 13.49 -50.16 26.37
CA ILE A 77 14.07 -51.13 25.41
C ILE A 77 15.31 -50.52 24.72
N PHE A 78 16.57 -50.82 25.07
CA PHE A 78 17.20 -52.13 25.27
C PHE A 78 18.27 -52.11 26.40
N SER A 79 18.13 -53.07 27.32
CA SER A 79 19.20 -53.56 28.21
C SER A 79 20.00 -54.66 27.52
N SER A 80 21.30 -54.76 27.83
CA SER A 80 22.16 -55.98 27.90
C SER A 80 23.62 -55.53 27.68
N ARG A 81 24.66 -55.99 28.38
CA ARG A 81 24.81 -57.09 29.34
C ARG A 81 26.20 -56.97 30.01
N ASP A 82 26.28 -57.43 31.25
CA ASP A 82 27.51 -57.80 31.95
C ASP A 82 28.39 -58.81 31.19
N ALA A 83 29.71 -58.71 31.37
CA ALA A 83 30.58 -59.86 31.67
C ALA A 83 31.99 -59.38 32.08
N GLY A 84 32.36 -59.64 33.34
CA GLY A 84 33.76 -59.67 33.76
C GLY A 84 34.46 -60.93 33.26
N GLY A 85 35.79 -60.88 33.08
CA GLY A 85 36.59 -62.05 32.74
C GLY A 85 38.08 -61.76 32.70
N ARG A 86 38.81 -62.29 33.68
CA ARG A 86 40.28 -62.28 33.79
C ARG A 86 40.96 -63.14 32.71
N ARG A 87 42.28 -62.92 32.60
CA ARG A 87 43.36 -63.73 31.96
C ARG A 87 43.53 -63.38 30.48
N SER A 88 44.70 -63.37 29.86
CA SER A 88 46.11 -63.61 30.19
C SER A 88 46.78 -63.72 28.81
N ALA A 89 48.04 -63.30 28.70
CA ALA A 89 48.98 -63.59 27.61
C ALA A 89 48.92 -62.69 26.36
N GLY A 90 49.97 -61.85 26.22
CA GLY A 90 50.65 -61.61 24.95
C GLY A 90 49.86 -60.87 23.88
N THR A 91 49.32 -59.70 24.21
CA THR A 91 48.69 -58.80 23.25
C THR A 91 49.75 -58.26 22.29
N SER A 92 49.76 -58.82 21.09
CA SER A 92 50.47 -58.28 19.94
C SER A 92 50.05 -56.81 19.75
N MET A 93 51.02 -55.93 19.48
CA MET A 93 50.85 -54.51 19.10
C MET A 93 49.68 -54.26 18.13
N LEU A 94 49.30 -55.28 17.34
CA LEU A 94 48.16 -55.27 16.42
C LEU A 94 46.79 -55.11 17.10
N GLU A 95 46.57 -55.69 18.28
CA GLU A 95 45.25 -55.68 18.95
C GLU A 95 44.99 -54.35 19.68
N GLU A 96 46.03 -53.76 20.28
CA GLU A 96 45.93 -52.39 20.82
C GLU A 96 45.79 -51.36 19.70
N MET A 97 46.40 -51.60 18.54
CA MET A 97 46.20 -50.76 17.36
C MET A 97 44.76 -50.88 16.83
N LEU A 98 44.15 -52.09 16.86
CA LEU A 98 42.75 -52.30 16.50
C LEU A 98 41.76 -51.64 17.49
N LEU A 99 42.03 -51.74 18.79
CA LEU A 99 41.26 -51.03 19.83
C LEU A 99 41.41 -49.51 19.70
N SER A 100 42.62 -49.03 19.39
CA SER A 100 42.90 -47.61 19.12
C SER A 100 42.16 -47.12 17.88
N THR A 101 42.12 -47.89 16.79
CA THR A 101 41.29 -47.55 15.62
C THR A 101 39.80 -47.54 15.95
N ARG A 102 39.31 -48.48 16.75
CA ARG A 102 37.89 -48.51 17.16
C ARG A 102 37.53 -47.32 18.06
N LEU A 103 38.40 -46.95 19.00
CA LEU A 103 38.23 -45.78 19.84
C LEU A 103 38.34 -44.48 19.03
N LEU A 104 39.23 -44.41 18.04
CA LEU A 104 39.29 -43.29 17.10
C LEU A 104 38.02 -43.18 16.25
N GLU A 105 37.50 -44.31 15.75
CA GLU A 105 36.22 -44.36 15.05
C GLU A 105 35.07 -43.90 15.94
N GLU A 106 34.99 -44.36 17.19
CA GLU A 106 34.00 -43.92 18.17
C GLU A 106 34.15 -42.42 18.51
N ILE A 107 35.37 -41.91 18.62
CA ILE A 107 35.65 -40.47 18.81
C ILE A 107 35.23 -39.67 17.56
N THR A 108 35.48 -40.18 16.35
CA THR A 108 35.05 -39.52 15.12
C THR A 108 33.53 -39.52 14.98
N GLN A 109 32.86 -40.64 15.28
CA GLN A 109 31.40 -40.73 15.30
C GLN A 109 30.79 -39.82 16.37
N ALA A 110 31.40 -39.74 17.56
CA ALA A 110 30.98 -38.81 18.60
C ALA A 110 31.18 -37.35 18.18
N ARG A 111 32.30 -37.03 17.51
CA ARG A 111 32.53 -35.69 16.92
C ARG A 111 31.48 -35.38 15.87
N ASP A 112 31.25 -36.26 14.91
CA ASP A 112 30.25 -36.07 13.86
C ASP A 112 28.83 -35.93 14.44
N ALA A 113 28.50 -36.69 15.48
CA ALA A 113 27.25 -36.54 16.21
C ALA A 113 27.16 -35.18 16.93
N ILE A 114 28.24 -34.71 17.53
CA ILE A 114 28.30 -33.37 18.14
C ILE A 114 28.12 -32.29 17.07
N THR A 115 28.80 -32.38 15.92
CA THR A 115 28.66 -31.42 14.82
C THR A 115 27.23 -31.44 14.25
N ALA A 116 26.63 -32.63 14.11
CA ALA A 116 25.24 -32.78 13.68
C ALA A 116 24.25 -32.18 14.69
N LEU A 117 24.49 -32.37 15.99
CA LEU A 117 23.69 -31.75 17.05
C LEU A 117 23.86 -30.23 17.10
N GLN A 118 25.06 -29.71 16.86
CA GLN A 118 25.33 -28.27 16.75
C GLN A 118 24.60 -27.66 15.56
N SER A 119 24.68 -28.27 14.37
CA SER A 119 23.93 -27.79 13.20
C SER A 119 22.42 -27.85 13.42
N ARG A 120 21.90 -28.89 14.07
CA ARG A 120 20.49 -28.97 14.48
C ARG A 120 20.13 -27.86 15.46
N LEU A 121 20.97 -27.61 16.47
CA LEU A 121 20.75 -26.53 17.43
C LEU A 121 20.66 -25.18 16.72
N GLU A 122 21.61 -24.88 15.84
CA GLU A 122 21.62 -23.65 15.03
C GLU A 122 20.35 -23.52 14.16
N THR A 123 19.91 -24.60 13.49
CA THR A 123 18.65 -24.57 12.72
C THR A 123 17.44 -24.31 13.61
N THR A 124 17.37 -24.94 14.79
CA THR A 124 16.24 -24.73 15.72
C THR A 124 16.27 -23.33 16.35
N GLU A 125 17.45 -22.76 16.58
CA GLU A 125 17.59 -21.39 17.09
C GLU A 125 17.20 -20.37 16.02
N PHE A 126 17.56 -20.62 14.75
CA PHE A 126 17.12 -19.81 13.62
C PHE A 126 15.59 -19.86 13.44
N GLU A 127 14.99 -21.06 13.50
CA GLU A 127 13.54 -21.23 13.46
C GLU A 127 12.85 -20.53 14.62
N ARG A 128 13.39 -20.65 15.85
CA ARG A 128 12.88 -19.95 17.04
C ARG A 128 12.93 -18.44 16.86
N SER A 129 14.06 -17.89 16.39
CA SER A 129 14.19 -16.46 16.11
C SER A 129 13.16 -16.00 15.06
N GLY A 130 12.98 -16.78 13.99
CA GLY A 130 11.96 -16.49 12.97
C GLY A 130 10.52 -16.61 13.48
N MET A 131 10.27 -17.45 14.49
CA MET A 131 8.96 -17.52 15.17
C MET A 131 8.76 -16.34 16.13
N GLU A 132 9.80 -15.90 16.83
CA GLU A 132 9.77 -14.73 17.72
C GLU A 132 9.51 -13.44 16.94
N GLU A 133 10.15 -13.25 15.79
CA GLU A 133 9.88 -12.12 14.88
C GLU A 133 8.42 -12.14 14.38
N ARG A 134 7.93 -13.31 13.94
CA ARG A 134 6.53 -13.46 13.52
C ARG A 134 5.56 -13.18 14.66
N TYR A 135 5.86 -13.62 15.87
CA TYR A 135 5.06 -13.35 17.05
C TYR A 135 5.00 -11.84 17.37
N LEU A 136 6.15 -11.15 17.31
CA LEU A 136 6.20 -9.70 17.51
C LEU A 136 5.41 -8.96 16.42
N ALA A 137 5.53 -9.37 15.16
CA ALA A 137 4.75 -8.79 14.06
C ALA A 137 3.24 -8.98 14.26
N VAL A 138 2.78 -10.16 14.68
CA VAL A 138 1.37 -10.41 14.99
C VAL A 138 0.91 -9.59 16.20
N ARG A 139 1.74 -9.48 17.23
CA ARG A 139 1.45 -8.68 18.42
C ARG A 139 1.30 -7.19 18.08
N GLN A 140 2.13 -6.67 17.18
CA GLN A 140 2.02 -5.29 16.69
C GLN A 140 0.74 -5.09 15.88
N ARG A 141 0.43 -5.99 14.94
CA ARG A 141 -0.85 -5.95 14.19
C ARG A 141 -2.08 -6.00 15.11
N LEU A 142 -2.03 -6.80 16.18
CA LEU A 142 -3.10 -6.85 17.18
C LEU A 142 -3.24 -5.51 17.93
N HIS A 143 -2.13 -4.86 18.25
CA HIS A 143 -2.14 -3.56 18.88
C HIS A 143 -2.73 -2.48 17.95
N ASP A 144 -2.35 -2.49 16.67
CA ASP A 144 -2.86 -1.55 15.67
C ASP A 144 -4.37 -1.77 15.43
N ALA A 145 -4.80 -3.03 15.28
CA ALA A 145 -6.22 -3.37 15.17
C ALA A 145 -7.04 -2.94 16.40
N ARG A 146 -6.48 -3.03 17.61
CA ARG A 146 -7.14 -2.52 18.84
C ARG A 146 -7.25 -1.01 18.85
N ARG A 147 -6.26 -0.30 18.29
CA ARG A 147 -6.30 1.17 18.17
C ARG A 147 -7.35 1.60 17.16
N GLU A 148 -7.41 0.92 16.00
CA GLU A 148 -8.42 1.15 14.98
C GLU A 148 -9.83 0.88 15.52
N LEU A 149 -10.03 -0.22 16.26
CA LEU A 149 -11.30 -0.54 16.89
C LEU A 149 -11.76 0.58 17.83
N LYS A 150 -10.88 1.07 18.71
CA LYS A 150 -11.20 2.19 19.61
C LYS A 150 -11.54 3.48 18.85
N SER A 151 -10.84 3.76 17.76
CA SER A 151 -11.15 4.92 16.91
C SER A 151 -12.53 4.78 16.26
N ALA A 152 -12.85 3.58 15.75
CA ALA A 152 -14.15 3.30 15.15
C ALA A 152 -15.28 3.35 16.18
N GLU A 153 -15.08 2.84 17.39
CA GLU A 153 -16.02 2.96 18.51
C GLU A 153 -16.30 4.41 18.88
N TYR A 154 -15.26 5.26 18.91
CA TYR A 154 -15.41 6.69 19.13
C TYR A 154 -16.24 7.35 18.02
N SER A 155 -15.91 7.10 16.76
CA SER A 155 -16.70 7.61 15.62
C SER A 155 -18.14 7.13 15.66
N LEU A 156 -18.40 5.86 15.95
CA LEU A 156 -19.76 5.31 16.08
C LEU A 156 -20.56 6.02 17.18
N ASN A 157 -19.93 6.28 18.32
CA ASN A 157 -20.58 7.02 19.41
C ASN A 157 -20.87 8.47 19.03
N THR A 158 -19.98 9.13 18.28
CA THR A 158 -20.26 10.49 17.76
C THR A 158 -21.42 10.50 16.77
N TYR A 159 -21.52 9.49 15.89
CA TYR A 159 -22.66 9.38 14.98
C TYR A 159 -23.97 9.07 15.71
N ARG A 160 -23.93 8.24 16.75
CA ARG A 160 -25.11 7.96 17.59
C ARG A 160 -25.59 9.21 18.31
N ALA A 161 -24.69 9.98 18.90
CA ALA A 161 -25.02 11.25 19.55
C ALA A 161 -25.68 12.24 18.56
N ARG A 162 -25.10 12.36 17.36
CA ARG A 162 -25.67 13.20 16.30
C ARG A 162 -27.03 12.69 15.80
N SER A 163 -27.23 11.37 15.72
CA SER A 163 -28.54 10.78 15.38
C SER A 163 -29.59 11.17 16.41
N THR A 164 -29.27 11.06 17.71
CA THR A 164 -30.20 11.44 18.78
C THR A 164 -30.49 12.94 18.80
N GLU A 165 -29.52 13.79 18.47
CA GLU A 165 -29.74 15.24 18.32
C GLU A 165 -30.71 15.54 17.16
N LEU A 166 -30.51 14.92 15.99
CA LEU A 166 -31.39 15.09 14.84
C LEU A 166 -32.79 14.54 15.10
N GLU A 167 -32.93 13.42 15.82
CA GLU A 167 -34.23 12.89 16.25
C GLU A 167 -34.96 13.87 17.18
N MET A 168 -34.25 14.50 18.12
CA MET A 168 -34.81 15.54 18.98
C MET A 168 -35.23 16.80 18.20
N GLU A 169 -34.43 17.24 17.24
CA GLU A 169 -34.78 18.35 16.35
C GLU A 169 -36.02 18.04 15.51
N THR A 170 -36.10 16.82 14.97
CA THR A 170 -37.26 16.37 14.17
C THR A 170 -38.53 16.35 15.01
N HIS A 171 -38.47 15.85 16.24
CA HIS A 171 -39.59 15.89 17.17
C HIS A 171 -39.99 17.32 17.55
N SER A 172 -39.02 18.22 17.74
CA SER A 172 -39.31 19.64 18.02
C SER A 172 -40.02 20.31 16.84
N LEU A 173 -39.57 20.05 15.61
CA LEU A 173 -40.20 20.58 14.39
C LEU A 173 -41.59 19.99 14.17
N GLN A 174 -41.81 18.71 14.46
CA GLN A 174 -43.13 18.10 14.44
C GLN A 174 -44.10 18.77 15.43
N ALA A 175 -43.65 19.03 16.66
CA ALA A 175 -44.45 19.74 17.65
C ALA A 175 -44.80 21.18 17.21
N GLN A 176 -43.86 21.90 16.60
CA GLN A 176 -44.11 23.23 16.05
C GLN A 176 -45.11 23.19 14.88
N MET A 177 -45.02 22.17 14.03
CA MET A 177 -45.98 21.93 12.94
C MET A 177 -47.39 21.64 13.47
N GLU A 178 -47.51 20.81 14.50
CA GLU A 178 -48.78 20.53 15.16
C GLU A 178 -49.38 21.79 15.77
N GLU A 179 -48.59 22.58 16.50
CA GLU A 179 -49.04 23.85 17.09
C GLU A 179 -49.52 24.85 16.03
N ALA A 180 -48.78 24.98 14.93
CA ALA A 180 -49.16 25.83 13.80
C ALA A 180 -50.47 25.34 13.15
N SER A 181 -50.63 24.02 12.97
CA SER A 181 -51.84 23.43 12.40
C SER A 181 -53.06 23.65 13.31
N GLU A 182 -52.90 23.55 14.63
CA GLU A 182 -53.96 23.84 15.58
C GLU A 182 -54.31 25.32 15.60
N ALA A 183 -53.33 26.22 15.54
CA ALA A 183 -53.56 27.65 15.45
C ALA A 183 -54.37 28.01 14.19
N MET A 184 -54.04 27.39 13.05
CA MET A 184 -54.81 27.52 11.81
C MET A 184 -56.24 27.00 11.96
N ARG A 185 -56.43 25.86 12.63
CA ARG A 185 -57.77 25.31 12.89
C ARG A 185 -58.61 26.20 13.82
N ARG A 186 -58.00 26.77 14.86
CA ARG A 186 -58.64 27.75 15.76
C ARG A 186 -59.03 29.00 14.98
N SER A 187 -58.14 29.53 14.15
CA SER A 187 -58.39 30.69 13.28
C SER A 187 -59.56 30.44 12.32
N ALA A 188 -59.58 29.26 11.67
CA ALA A 188 -60.68 28.85 10.78
C ALA A 188 -62.02 28.80 11.52
N SER A 189 -62.06 28.18 12.71
CA SER A 189 -63.28 28.11 13.54
C SER A 189 -63.75 29.50 14.00
N THR A 190 -62.83 30.40 14.36
CA THR A 190 -63.19 31.78 14.71
C THR A 190 -63.75 32.55 13.52
N ASN A 191 -63.19 32.36 12.32
CA ASN A 191 -63.68 32.98 11.10
C ASN A 191 -65.08 32.49 10.73
N GLU A 192 -65.35 31.20 10.89
CA GLU A 192 -66.67 30.62 10.67
C GLU A 192 -67.69 31.22 11.65
N SER A 193 -67.36 31.30 12.95
CA SER A 193 -68.22 31.95 13.95
C SER A 193 -68.50 33.41 13.59
N LEU A 194 -67.47 34.20 13.29
CA LEU A 194 -67.62 35.61 12.91
C LEU A 194 -68.44 35.77 11.63
N SER A 195 -68.29 34.88 10.65
CA SER A 195 -69.10 34.87 9.43
C SER A 195 -70.58 34.60 9.73
N THR A 196 -70.89 33.67 10.64
CA THR A 196 -72.27 33.41 11.06
C THR A 196 -72.86 34.57 11.85
N GLU A 197 -72.08 35.23 12.70
CA GLU A 197 -72.49 36.42 13.44
C GLU A 197 -72.77 37.60 12.50
N LEU A 198 -71.90 37.82 11.50
CA LEU A 198 -72.09 38.82 10.45
C LEU A 198 -73.39 38.59 9.69
N TYR A 199 -73.62 37.36 9.22
CA TYR A 199 -74.86 37.01 8.51
C TYR A 199 -76.11 37.23 9.36
N ASN A 200 -76.06 36.88 10.65
CA ASN A 200 -77.16 37.13 11.58
C ASN A 200 -77.38 38.63 11.86
N ALA A 201 -76.29 39.40 11.95
CA ALA A 201 -76.34 40.85 12.10
C ALA A 201 -76.94 41.51 10.85
N GLU A 202 -76.54 41.09 9.65
CA GLU A 202 -77.12 41.55 8.38
C GLU A 202 -78.62 41.26 8.31
N ARG A 203 -79.06 40.03 8.65
CA ARG A 203 -80.49 39.70 8.75
C ARG A 203 -81.23 40.56 9.76
N ARG A 204 -80.60 40.89 10.88
CA ARG A 204 -81.18 41.77 11.90
C ARG A 204 -81.29 43.20 11.37
N ILE A 205 -80.28 43.68 10.65
CA ILE A 205 -80.31 45.00 9.98
C ILE A 205 -81.44 45.03 8.95
N GLU A 206 -81.61 44.00 8.13
CA GLU A 206 -82.71 43.93 7.16
C GLU A 206 -84.10 43.93 7.82
N ARG A 207 -84.24 43.23 8.95
CA ARG A 207 -85.50 43.21 9.72
C ARG A 207 -85.77 44.57 10.34
N LEU A 208 -84.78 45.16 11.00
CA LEU A 208 -84.86 46.50 11.56
C LEU A 208 -85.06 47.55 10.47
N SER A 209 -84.52 47.36 9.26
CA SER A 209 -84.75 48.24 8.11
C SER A 209 -86.20 48.19 7.62
N ARG A 210 -86.82 46.99 7.63
CA ARG A 210 -88.26 46.82 7.35
C ARG A 210 -89.13 47.42 8.45
N GLU A 211 -88.86 47.12 9.71
CA GLU A 211 -89.56 47.72 10.85
C GLU A 211 -89.39 49.25 10.88
N LEU A 212 -88.19 49.75 10.54
CA LEU A 212 -87.91 51.18 10.39
C LEU A 212 -88.67 51.76 9.20
N SER A 213 -88.86 51.04 8.10
CA SER A 213 -89.67 51.52 6.96
C SER A 213 -91.16 51.58 7.31
N GLU A 214 -91.66 50.64 8.11
CA GLU A 214 -93.04 50.62 8.61
C GLU A 214 -93.28 51.72 9.65
N GLN A 215 -92.33 51.90 10.57
CA GLN A 215 -92.33 52.99 11.54
C GLN A 215 -92.11 54.34 10.85
N LYS A 216 -91.29 54.43 9.80
CA LYS A 216 -91.18 55.63 8.94
C LYS A 216 -92.51 55.92 8.28
N ASN A 217 -93.19 54.98 7.63
CA ASN A 217 -94.51 55.26 7.05
C ASN A 217 -95.55 55.75 8.09
N LEU A 218 -95.50 55.27 9.33
CA LEU A 218 -96.39 55.71 10.42
C LEU A 218 -95.98 57.03 11.06
N THR A 219 -94.67 57.28 11.15
CA THR A 219 -94.12 58.53 11.69
C THR A 219 -94.13 59.63 10.64
N ASP A 220 -93.83 59.38 9.36
CA ASP A 220 -93.89 60.27 8.20
C ASP A 220 -95.29 60.88 8.04
N ILE A 221 -96.36 60.12 8.31
CA ILE A 221 -97.73 60.67 8.30
C ILE A 221 -97.96 61.66 9.45
N ALA A 222 -97.48 61.34 10.66
CA ALA A 222 -97.62 62.20 11.84
C ALA A 222 -96.58 63.34 11.89
N LYS A 223 -95.49 63.20 11.13
CA LYS A 223 -94.37 64.10 11.02
C LYS A 223 -94.54 65.08 9.87
N LEU A 224 -95.09 64.72 8.71
CA LEU A 224 -95.35 65.67 7.61
C LEU A 224 -96.19 66.88 8.04
N GLU A 225 -97.07 66.73 9.04
CA GLU A 225 -97.89 67.82 9.57
C GLU A 225 -97.16 68.71 10.60
N SER A 226 -96.14 68.18 11.29
CA SER A 226 -95.37 68.89 12.34
C SER A 226 -93.99 69.36 11.84
N GLU A 227 -93.43 68.66 10.85
CA GLU A 227 -92.11 68.89 10.24
C GLU A 227 -92.14 69.94 9.13
N VAL A 228 -93.23 70.18 8.39
CA VAL A 228 -93.26 71.34 7.45
C VAL A 228 -92.94 72.67 8.15
N LEU A 229 -93.32 72.79 9.42
CA LEU A 229 -93.16 74.01 10.21
C LEU A 229 -91.88 74.05 11.04
N THR A 230 -91.26 72.90 11.33
CA THR A 230 -90.08 72.81 12.21
C THR A 230 -88.81 72.40 11.47
N GLU A 231 -88.94 71.81 10.28
CA GLU A 231 -87.87 71.20 9.49
C GLU A 231 -87.16 72.20 8.56
N GLN A 232 -87.81 73.30 8.14
CA GLN A 232 -87.12 74.41 7.46
C GLN A 232 -86.01 75.07 8.31
N VAL A 233 -86.13 75.04 9.64
CA VAL A 233 -85.20 75.71 10.57
C VAL A 233 -84.19 74.72 11.19
N ARG A 234 -84.58 73.47 11.41
CA ARG A 234 -83.73 72.42 11.99
C ARG A 234 -82.83 71.75 10.92
N ALA A 235 -83.29 71.58 9.68
CA ALA A 235 -82.52 70.94 8.59
C ALA A 235 -81.24 71.70 8.23
N LEU A 236 -81.23 73.03 8.29
CA LEU A 236 -80.02 73.84 8.05
C LEU A 236 -78.96 73.69 9.16
N HIS A 237 -79.39 73.37 10.39
CA HIS A 237 -78.50 73.29 11.55
C HIS A 237 -77.96 71.86 11.77
N GLU A 238 -78.75 70.83 11.49
CA GLU A 238 -78.33 69.42 11.50
C GLU A 238 -77.44 69.10 10.30
N ALA A 239 -77.76 69.59 9.09
CA ALA A 239 -76.88 69.44 7.92
C ALA A 239 -75.48 70.04 8.16
N LYS A 240 -75.40 71.17 8.90
CA LYS A 240 -74.12 71.78 9.29
C LYS A 240 -73.32 70.90 10.28
N GLN A 241 -73.98 70.28 11.26
CA GLN A 241 -73.31 69.38 12.22
C GLN A 241 -72.91 68.05 11.59
N GLU A 242 -73.75 67.49 10.72
CA GLU A 242 -73.46 66.28 9.96
C GLU A 242 -72.32 66.50 8.96
N LEU A 243 -72.27 67.63 8.26
CA LEU A 243 -71.11 68.00 7.41
C LEU A 243 -69.81 68.09 8.24
N GLY A 244 -69.87 68.57 9.48
CA GLY A 244 -68.73 68.57 10.40
C GLY A 244 -68.30 67.16 10.84
N GLY A 245 -69.25 66.25 11.07
CA GLY A 245 -68.99 64.84 11.37
C GLY A 245 -68.43 64.07 10.17
N MET A 246 -69.00 64.31 8.98
CA MET A 246 -68.56 63.72 7.72
C MET A 246 -67.14 64.20 7.36
N LYS A 247 -66.84 65.48 7.59
CA LYS A 247 -65.48 66.02 7.39
C LYS A 247 -64.47 65.38 8.34
N LYS A 248 -64.80 65.21 9.62
CA LYS A 248 -63.94 64.48 10.58
C LYS A 248 -63.71 63.02 10.16
N CYS A 249 -64.74 62.34 9.67
CA CYS A 249 -64.60 60.97 9.15
C CYS A 249 -63.74 60.94 7.89
N GLN A 250 -63.93 61.89 6.98
CA GLN A 250 -63.11 62.05 5.76
C GLN A 250 -61.65 62.29 6.12
N ASP A 251 -61.35 63.16 7.09
CA ASP A 251 -59.98 63.47 7.50
C ASP A 251 -59.32 62.27 8.21
N ARG A 252 -60.07 61.51 9.02
CA ARG A 252 -59.59 60.24 9.61
C ARG A 252 -59.31 59.19 8.55
N LEU A 253 -60.20 59.03 7.56
CA LEU A 253 -60.01 58.09 6.46
C LEU A 253 -58.79 58.49 5.62
N ARG A 254 -58.65 59.79 5.31
CA ARG A 254 -57.49 60.32 4.60
C ARG A 254 -56.19 60.07 5.38
N HIS A 255 -56.18 60.32 6.68
CA HIS A 255 -55.01 60.02 7.51
C HIS A 255 -54.69 58.52 7.53
N ALA A 256 -55.69 57.66 7.65
CA ALA A 256 -55.49 56.20 7.58
C ALA A 256 -54.96 55.76 6.21
N GLN A 257 -55.42 56.37 5.12
CA GLN A 257 -54.90 56.14 3.76
C GLN A 257 -53.44 56.59 3.64
N GLU A 258 -53.09 57.75 4.17
CA GLU A 258 -51.70 58.26 4.17
C GLU A 258 -50.78 57.33 4.99
N VAL A 259 -51.20 56.87 6.17
CA VAL A 259 -50.44 55.91 6.99
C VAL A 259 -50.30 54.56 6.29
N ALA A 260 -51.38 54.05 5.66
CA ALA A 260 -51.34 52.81 4.91
C ALA A 260 -50.39 52.92 3.69
N ALA A 261 -50.41 54.05 2.98
CA ALA A 261 -49.50 54.29 1.86
C ALA A 261 -48.03 54.27 2.30
N VAL A 262 -47.70 54.88 3.45
CA VAL A 262 -46.34 54.82 4.02
C VAL A 262 -45.94 53.37 4.37
N ARG A 263 -46.85 52.59 4.97
CA ARG A 263 -46.57 51.17 5.28
C ARG A 263 -46.36 50.32 4.02
N VAL A 264 -47.15 50.54 2.97
CA VAL A 264 -46.97 49.86 1.68
C VAL A 264 -45.61 50.23 1.05
N ALA A 265 -45.21 51.50 1.13
CA ALA A 265 -43.88 51.93 0.67
C ALA A 265 -42.75 51.24 1.44
N GLN A 266 -42.86 51.11 2.76
CA GLN A 266 -41.87 50.38 3.57
C GLN A 266 -41.82 48.89 3.22
N ILE A 267 -42.97 48.24 3.06
CA ILE A 267 -43.04 46.81 2.70
C ILE A 267 -42.42 46.58 1.31
N THR A 268 -42.66 47.48 0.36
CA THR A 268 -42.06 47.40 -0.98
C THR A 268 -40.54 47.57 -0.94
N GLU A 269 -40.02 48.53 -0.17
CA GLU A 269 -38.58 48.68 0.05
C GLU A 269 -37.93 47.44 0.67
N PHE A 270 -38.56 46.83 1.69
CA PHE A 270 -38.08 45.58 2.27
C PHE A 270 -38.12 44.41 1.29
N LYS A 271 -39.17 44.33 0.46
CA LYS A 271 -39.29 43.31 -0.58
C LYS A 271 -38.15 43.43 -1.59
N ASP A 272 -37.88 44.64 -2.07
CA ASP A 272 -36.80 44.90 -3.04
C ASP A 272 -35.43 44.55 -2.45
N GLN A 273 -35.20 44.88 -1.17
CA GLN A 273 -33.97 44.50 -0.48
C GLN A 273 -33.79 42.98 -0.36
N LEU A 274 -34.87 42.25 -0.05
CA LEU A 274 -34.85 40.78 0.01
C LEU A 274 -34.60 40.16 -1.38
N GLU A 275 -35.14 40.75 -2.44
CA GLU A 275 -34.88 40.29 -3.82
C GLU A 275 -33.40 40.45 -4.20
N ILE A 276 -32.78 41.57 -3.83
CA ILE A 276 -31.34 41.81 -4.06
C ILE A 276 -30.49 40.81 -3.28
N GLU A 277 -30.77 40.58 -1.99
CA GLU A 277 -30.00 39.61 -1.19
C GLU A 277 -30.19 38.18 -1.70
N THR A 278 -31.40 37.82 -2.14
CA THR A 278 -31.66 36.51 -2.73
C THR A 278 -30.87 36.32 -4.03
N ALA A 279 -30.81 37.34 -4.89
CA ALA A 279 -29.98 37.30 -6.09
C ALA A 279 -28.49 37.13 -5.77
N ARG A 280 -27.98 37.85 -4.75
CA ARG A 280 -26.57 37.72 -4.31
C ARG A 280 -26.24 36.31 -3.83
N VAL A 281 -27.12 35.70 -3.03
CA VAL A 281 -26.93 34.32 -2.55
C VAL A 281 -26.94 33.31 -3.70
N VAL A 282 -27.76 33.53 -4.73
CA VAL A 282 -27.77 32.69 -5.94
C VAL A 282 -26.44 32.79 -6.69
N GLU A 283 -25.90 33.99 -6.89
CA GLU A 283 -24.59 34.18 -7.53
C GLU A 283 -23.45 33.54 -6.73
N GLU A 284 -23.46 33.69 -5.41
CA GLU A 284 -22.47 33.05 -4.52
C GLU A 284 -22.55 31.52 -4.58
N ARG A 285 -23.77 30.95 -4.58
CA ARG A 285 -24.01 29.52 -4.74
C ARG A 285 -23.46 29.02 -6.08
N ASP A 286 -23.76 29.71 -7.17
CA ASP A 286 -23.31 29.28 -8.50
C ASP A 286 -21.79 29.38 -8.64
N GLY A 287 -21.17 30.42 -8.05
CA GLY A 287 -19.72 30.53 -7.96
C GLY A 287 -19.06 29.48 -7.05
N LEU A 288 -19.76 28.95 -6.05
CA LEU A 288 -19.30 27.81 -5.25
C LEU A 288 -19.42 26.50 -6.04
N LEU A 289 -20.51 26.29 -6.78
CA LEU A 289 -20.71 25.11 -7.62
C LEU A 289 -19.63 25.02 -8.71
N GLY A 290 -19.33 26.13 -9.40
CA GLY A 290 -18.24 26.14 -10.38
C GLY A 290 -16.87 25.77 -9.77
N ARG A 291 -16.56 26.28 -8.57
CA ARG A 291 -15.33 25.89 -7.85
C ARG A 291 -15.30 24.42 -7.47
N VAL A 292 -16.45 23.82 -7.14
CA VAL A 292 -16.53 22.38 -6.87
C VAL A 292 -16.26 21.56 -8.12
N GLU A 293 -16.78 21.98 -9.28
CA GLU A 293 -16.51 21.32 -10.57
C GLU A 293 -15.01 21.40 -10.95
N ASP A 294 -14.39 22.57 -10.78
CA ASP A 294 -12.95 22.78 -11.02
C ASP A 294 -12.09 21.88 -10.11
N LEU A 295 -12.41 21.84 -8.81
CA LEU A 295 -11.70 21.00 -7.84
C LEU A 295 -11.89 19.51 -8.11
N THR A 296 -13.08 19.10 -8.56
CA THR A 296 -13.36 17.72 -8.94
C THR A 296 -12.53 17.32 -10.17
N SER A 297 -12.49 18.17 -11.19
CA SER A 297 -11.68 17.95 -12.40
C SER A 297 -10.18 17.88 -12.08
N ALA A 298 -9.69 18.74 -11.18
CA ALA A 298 -8.30 18.72 -10.72
C ALA A 298 -7.97 17.44 -9.92
N LYS A 299 -8.89 16.99 -9.06
CA LYS A 299 -8.78 15.75 -8.30
C LYS A 299 -8.67 14.54 -9.24
N ASP A 300 -9.54 14.45 -10.24
CA ASP A 300 -9.53 13.35 -11.21
C ASP A 300 -8.24 13.33 -12.04
N GLY A 301 -7.73 14.51 -12.42
CA GLY A 301 -6.42 14.66 -13.07
C GLY A 301 -5.27 14.12 -12.20
N LEU A 302 -5.23 14.50 -10.92
CA LEU A 302 -4.22 14.01 -9.97
C LEU A 302 -4.33 12.51 -9.70
N GLU A 303 -5.54 11.94 -9.66
CA GLU A 303 -5.75 10.50 -9.52
C GLU A 303 -5.22 9.73 -10.73
N SER A 304 -5.47 10.25 -11.94
CA SER A 304 -4.89 9.70 -13.18
C SER A 304 -3.37 9.77 -13.19
N ASP A 305 -2.78 10.90 -12.79
CA ASP A 305 -1.33 11.05 -12.70
C ASP A 305 -0.70 10.11 -11.66
N LYS A 306 -1.33 9.97 -10.50
CA LYS A 306 -0.91 9.01 -9.47
C LYS A 306 -0.92 7.58 -10.01
N ALA A 307 -1.98 7.18 -10.72
CA ALA A 307 -2.07 5.86 -11.32
C ALA A 307 -0.96 5.63 -12.36
N ARG A 308 -0.70 6.61 -13.22
CA ARG A 308 0.39 6.57 -14.20
C ARG A 308 1.77 6.43 -13.54
N LEU A 309 2.09 7.27 -12.57
CA LEU A 309 3.37 7.22 -11.86
C LEU A 309 3.58 5.91 -11.10
N GLN A 310 2.50 5.33 -10.56
CA GLN A 310 2.56 4.02 -9.91
C GLN A 310 2.96 2.92 -10.90
N VAL A 311 2.37 2.92 -12.11
CA VAL A 311 2.73 1.98 -13.18
C VAL A 311 4.19 2.16 -13.61
N GLU A 312 4.63 3.40 -13.83
CA GLU A 312 6.03 3.71 -14.19
C GLU A 312 7.01 3.23 -13.13
N LEU A 313 6.71 3.45 -11.84
CA LEU A 313 7.55 3.00 -10.73
C LEU A 313 7.64 1.47 -10.67
N ASP A 314 6.54 0.77 -10.88
CA ASP A 314 6.53 -0.69 -10.84
C ASP A 314 7.25 -1.29 -12.06
N GLU A 315 7.19 -0.64 -13.23
CA GLU A 315 7.98 -1.01 -14.40
C GLU A 315 9.48 -0.75 -14.19
N GLN A 316 9.85 0.36 -13.56
CA GLN A 316 11.23 0.64 -13.14
C GLN A 316 11.76 -0.41 -12.14
N LYS A 317 10.94 -0.85 -11.19
CA LYS A 317 11.33 -1.93 -10.27
C LYS A 317 11.52 -3.26 -11.00
N LYS A 318 10.66 -3.59 -11.96
CA LYS A 318 10.81 -4.83 -12.76
C LYS A 318 12.08 -4.81 -13.59
N THR A 319 12.34 -3.70 -14.29
CA THR A 319 13.56 -3.54 -15.11
C THR A 319 14.83 -3.59 -14.26
N ALA A 320 14.87 -2.91 -13.11
CA ALA A 320 15.99 -3.00 -12.18
C ALA A 320 16.21 -4.42 -11.64
N ARG A 321 15.13 -5.15 -11.32
CA ARG A 321 15.21 -6.57 -10.90
C ARG A 321 15.77 -7.46 -12.01
N ALA A 322 15.32 -7.25 -13.25
CA ALA A 322 15.85 -7.98 -14.41
C ALA A 322 17.35 -7.73 -14.60
N GLN A 323 17.79 -6.47 -14.53
CA GLN A 323 19.22 -6.12 -14.61
C GLN A 323 20.07 -6.78 -13.51
N ILE A 324 19.56 -6.88 -12.28
CA ILE A 324 20.27 -7.57 -11.19
C ILE A 324 20.43 -9.06 -11.51
N ILE A 325 19.39 -9.69 -12.06
CA ILE A 325 19.43 -11.10 -12.47
C ILE A 325 20.45 -11.29 -13.61
N ASP A 326 20.39 -10.46 -14.65
CA ASP A 326 21.30 -10.52 -15.79
C ASP A 326 22.77 -10.37 -15.34
N LEU A 327 23.07 -9.38 -14.50
CA LEU A 327 24.42 -9.18 -13.94
C LEU A 327 24.88 -10.36 -13.07
N PHE A 328 23.97 -11.01 -12.36
CA PHE A 328 24.28 -12.20 -11.58
C PHE A 328 24.61 -13.40 -12.48
N GLU A 329 23.88 -13.59 -13.58
CA GLU A 329 24.18 -14.60 -14.58
C GLU A 329 25.52 -14.35 -15.27
N GLU A 330 25.80 -13.11 -15.66
CA GLU A 330 27.10 -12.69 -16.22
C GLU A 330 28.25 -12.96 -15.25
N MET A 331 28.10 -12.57 -13.97
CA MET A 331 29.11 -12.84 -12.93
C MET A 331 29.38 -14.35 -12.79
N ASN A 332 28.33 -15.18 -12.82
CA ASN A 332 28.48 -16.63 -12.77
C ASN A 332 29.15 -17.20 -14.02
N ALA A 333 28.86 -16.64 -15.21
CA ALA A 333 29.53 -17.01 -16.44
C ALA A 333 31.03 -16.69 -16.40
N ILE A 334 31.40 -15.47 -15.97
CA ILE A 334 32.79 -15.06 -15.77
C ILE A 334 33.51 -15.96 -14.77
N ARG A 335 32.84 -16.32 -13.66
CA ARG A 335 33.39 -17.25 -12.66
C ARG A 335 33.71 -18.62 -13.27
N LYS A 336 32.81 -19.18 -14.07
CA LYS A 336 33.03 -20.45 -14.79
C LYS A 336 34.19 -20.35 -15.78
N GLU A 337 34.31 -19.25 -16.52
CA GLU A 337 35.42 -19.04 -17.44
C GLU A 337 36.76 -18.87 -16.73
N ARG A 338 36.78 -18.15 -15.60
CA ARG A 338 37.96 -18.06 -14.73
C ARG A 338 38.40 -19.45 -14.26
N ASP A 339 37.48 -20.27 -13.74
CA ASP A 339 37.79 -21.62 -13.27
C ASP A 339 38.34 -22.52 -14.41
N LYS A 340 37.83 -22.34 -15.64
CA LYS A 340 38.38 -23.02 -16.83
C LYS A 340 39.81 -22.56 -17.15
N ILE A 341 40.11 -21.27 -17.06
CA ILE A 341 41.46 -20.73 -17.29
C ILE A 341 42.42 -21.19 -16.20
N GLU A 342 42.01 -21.16 -14.93
CA GLU A 342 42.82 -21.68 -13.81
C GLU A 342 43.17 -23.16 -14.01
N LYS A 343 42.21 -23.97 -14.47
CA LYS A 343 42.48 -25.36 -14.82
C LYS A 343 43.52 -25.48 -15.95
N ARG A 344 43.36 -24.72 -17.04
CA ARG A 344 44.33 -24.71 -18.15
C ARG A 344 45.73 -24.26 -17.69
N MET A 345 45.81 -23.29 -16.79
CA MET A 345 47.07 -22.82 -16.22
C MET A 345 47.77 -23.92 -15.41
N LYS A 346 47.03 -24.70 -14.61
CA LYS A 346 47.57 -25.86 -13.90
C LYS A 346 48.07 -26.93 -14.87
N ASP A 347 47.29 -27.26 -15.90
CA ASP A 347 47.70 -28.24 -16.92
C ASP A 347 49.01 -27.81 -17.62
N LEU A 348 49.13 -26.53 -18.00
CA LEU A 348 50.35 -25.97 -18.59
C LEU A 348 51.54 -25.99 -17.61
N GLN A 349 51.30 -25.76 -16.33
CA GLN A 349 52.32 -25.81 -15.30
C GLN A 349 52.85 -27.24 -15.09
N GLU A 350 51.96 -28.24 -15.06
CA GLU A 350 52.35 -29.64 -15.04
C GLU A 350 53.17 -30.04 -16.28
N ASP A 351 52.77 -29.57 -17.47
CA ASP A 351 53.50 -29.85 -18.70
C ASP A 351 54.87 -29.16 -18.74
N ARG A 352 54.97 -27.92 -18.25
CA ARG A 352 56.26 -27.23 -18.02
C ARG A 352 57.15 -28.06 -17.10
N ASP A 353 56.62 -28.58 -15.99
CA ASP A 353 57.40 -29.36 -15.02
C ASP A 353 57.83 -30.71 -15.60
N LYS A 354 56.97 -31.38 -16.37
CA LYS A 354 57.33 -32.58 -17.15
C LYS A 354 58.47 -32.27 -18.15
N LEU A 355 58.42 -31.13 -18.84
CA LEU A 355 59.47 -30.71 -19.76
C LEU A 355 60.78 -30.38 -19.02
N LYS A 356 60.73 -29.67 -17.90
CA LYS A 356 61.89 -29.43 -17.02
C LYS A 356 62.53 -30.74 -16.58
N GLN A 357 61.73 -31.71 -16.13
CA GLN A 357 62.23 -33.04 -15.76
C GLN A 357 62.86 -33.79 -16.94
N ARG A 358 62.26 -33.71 -18.14
CA ARG A 358 62.83 -34.30 -19.37
C ARG A 358 64.17 -33.65 -19.73
N LEU A 359 64.27 -32.33 -19.60
CA LEU A 359 65.52 -31.58 -19.79
C LEU A 359 66.57 -31.96 -18.75
N LYS A 360 66.23 -32.02 -17.45
CA LYS A 360 67.16 -32.47 -16.38
C LYS A 360 67.68 -33.88 -16.68
N LYS A 361 66.82 -34.81 -17.11
CA LYS A 361 67.24 -36.16 -17.56
C LYS A 361 68.12 -36.13 -18.81
N TYR A 362 67.85 -35.24 -19.75
CA TYR A 362 68.69 -35.05 -20.95
C TYR A 362 70.06 -34.49 -20.58
N TYR A 363 70.13 -33.42 -19.78
CA TYR A 363 71.37 -32.84 -19.29
C TYR A 363 72.16 -33.82 -18.44
N ALA A 364 71.52 -34.60 -17.56
CA ALA A 364 72.19 -35.65 -16.81
C ALA A 364 72.82 -36.70 -17.74
N ARG A 365 72.06 -37.21 -18.73
CA ARG A 365 72.60 -38.15 -19.73
C ARG A 365 73.72 -37.56 -20.56
N ARG A 366 73.56 -36.31 -21.00
CA ARG A 366 74.57 -35.58 -21.76
C ARG A 366 75.83 -35.35 -20.93
N ARG A 367 75.69 -35.00 -19.65
CA ARG A 367 76.79 -34.83 -18.70
C ARG A 367 77.50 -36.17 -18.45
N LEU A 368 76.78 -37.28 -18.29
CA LEU A 368 77.42 -38.61 -18.23
C LEU A 368 78.21 -38.92 -19.50
N PHE A 369 77.67 -38.56 -20.67
CA PHE A 369 78.36 -38.73 -21.96
C PHE A 369 79.59 -37.82 -22.08
N GLU A 370 79.52 -36.57 -21.64
CA GLU A 370 80.64 -35.62 -21.61
C GLU A 370 81.69 -36.01 -20.56
N LEU A 371 81.29 -36.55 -19.41
CA LEU A 371 82.22 -37.12 -18.42
C LEU A 371 82.95 -38.33 -18.99
N ASP A 372 82.26 -39.17 -19.76
CA ASP A 372 82.86 -40.32 -20.43
C ASP A 372 83.76 -39.85 -21.59
N GLN A 373 83.48 -38.72 -22.25
CA GLN A 373 84.30 -38.15 -23.32
C GLN A 373 85.40 -37.22 -22.78
N ARG A 374 86.53 -37.80 -22.38
CA ARG A 374 87.70 -37.08 -21.90
C ARG A 374 88.61 -36.67 -23.06
N THR A 375 89.37 -35.58 -22.91
CA THR A 375 90.46 -35.25 -23.85
C THR A 375 91.82 -35.62 -23.23
N CYS A 376 92.68 -36.33 -23.97
CA CYS A 376 93.99 -36.76 -23.44
C CYS A 376 94.90 -35.54 -23.31
N LYS A 377 95.43 -35.27 -22.10
CA LYS A 377 96.43 -34.22 -21.88
C LYS A 377 97.66 -34.35 -22.78
N ASN A 378 98.00 -35.58 -23.16
CA ASN A 378 99.22 -35.91 -23.88
C ASN A 378 99.07 -35.88 -25.42
N CYS A 379 97.88 -36.13 -25.99
CA CYS A 379 97.71 -36.13 -27.45
C CYS A 379 96.52 -35.31 -27.96
N ASN A 380 95.77 -34.63 -27.08
CA ASN A 380 94.57 -33.84 -27.37
C ASN A 380 93.49 -34.56 -28.20
N LYS A 381 93.53 -35.90 -28.27
CA LYS A 381 92.44 -36.68 -28.88
C LYS A 381 91.38 -36.95 -27.84
N GLU A 382 90.13 -36.80 -28.25
CA GLU A 382 88.97 -37.24 -27.50
C GLU A 382 89.00 -38.76 -27.39
N TYR A 383 88.83 -39.27 -26.18
CA TYR A 383 88.73 -40.69 -25.89
C TYR A 383 87.56 -40.91 -24.93
N MET A 384 86.88 -42.05 -25.06
CA MET A 384 85.87 -42.42 -24.07
C MET A 384 86.57 -43.10 -22.90
N GLU A 385 86.23 -42.76 -21.66
CA GLU A 385 86.82 -43.31 -20.43
C GLU A 385 86.51 -44.81 -20.35
N SER A 386 85.30 -45.21 -20.74
CA SER A 386 84.90 -46.61 -20.98
C SER A 386 85.70 -47.33 -22.07
N ALA A 387 86.29 -46.59 -23.02
CA ALA A 387 87.19 -47.09 -24.06
C ALA A 387 88.67 -46.75 -23.79
N ASN A 388 89.02 -46.30 -22.58
CA ASN A 388 90.40 -46.04 -22.14
C ASN A 388 91.12 -47.37 -21.89
N PHE A 389 91.22 -48.19 -22.93
CA PHE A 389 92.04 -49.39 -22.94
C PHE A 389 93.50 -48.98 -22.79
N ASN A 390 94.24 -49.72 -21.99
CA ASN A 390 95.51 -49.32 -21.35
C ASN A 390 96.65 -48.76 -22.24
N TRP A 391 96.56 -48.63 -23.57
CA TRP A 391 97.70 -48.30 -24.45
C TRP A 391 97.38 -47.52 -25.75
N SER A 392 96.65 -46.40 -25.70
CA SER A 392 96.26 -45.64 -26.91
C SER A 392 96.79 -44.20 -27.04
N CYS A 393 97.25 -43.53 -25.97
CA CYS A 393 97.86 -42.20 -26.08
C CYS A 393 99.33 -42.34 -26.53
N ARG A 394 99.63 -41.96 -27.77
CA ARG A 394 100.96 -42.12 -28.38
C ARG A 394 101.67 -40.77 -28.42
N THR A 395 102.71 -40.61 -27.61
CA THR A 395 103.53 -39.39 -27.58
C THR A 395 104.99 -39.69 -27.86
N HIS A 396 105.66 -38.72 -28.47
CA HIS A 396 107.10 -38.75 -28.67
C HIS A 396 107.74 -37.91 -27.57
N GLN A 397 108.72 -38.49 -26.87
CA GLN A 397 109.43 -37.78 -25.79
C GLN A 397 110.56 -36.88 -26.33
N SER A 398 110.94 -37.06 -27.60
CA SER A 398 112.03 -36.37 -28.27
C SER A 398 111.50 -35.36 -29.28
N GLU A 399 112.16 -34.22 -29.48
CA GLU A 399 111.83 -33.26 -30.54
C GLU A 399 112.04 -33.83 -31.95
N PHE A 400 111.26 -33.34 -32.93
CA PHE A 400 111.32 -33.82 -34.31
C PHE A 400 112.57 -33.29 -35.02
N GLY A 401 113.52 -34.18 -35.30
CA GLY A 401 114.82 -33.86 -35.91
C GLY A 401 114.81 -33.64 -37.42
N GLY A 402 113.67 -33.30 -38.03
CA GLY A 402 113.56 -32.98 -39.46
C GLY A 402 113.35 -34.16 -40.41
N GLU A 403 113.92 -35.34 -40.14
CA GLU A 403 113.69 -36.54 -40.99
C GLU A 403 113.15 -37.76 -40.23
N LEU A 404 113.56 -37.97 -38.96
CA LEU A 404 113.06 -39.07 -38.12
C LEU A 404 112.89 -38.64 -36.66
N TRP A 405 111.92 -39.24 -35.97
CA TRP A 405 111.77 -39.12 -34.53
C TRP A 405 112.77 -40.04 -33.80
N TRP A 406 113.63 -39.47 -32.95
CA TRP A 406 114.68 -40.21 -32.23
C TRP A 406 114.17 -41.34 -31.34
N CYS A 407 112.97 -41.22 -30.79
CA CYS A 407 112.44 -42.24 -29.89
C CYS A 407 111.85 -43.48 -30.60
N CYS A 408 111.50 -43.42 -31.89
CA CYS A 408 110.84 -44.55 -32.60
C CYS A 408 111.39 -44.89 -34.00
N GLY A 409 112.25 -44.04 -34.58
CA GLY A 409 112.87 -44.30 -35.88
C GLY A 409 111.90 -44.33 -37.08
N LYS A 410 110.76 -43.65 -37.01
CA LYS A 410 109.80 -43.54 -38.13
C LYS A 410 109.80 -42.14 -38.78
N PRO A 411 109.65 -42.04 -40.12
CA PRO A 411 109.85 -40.78 -40.88
C PRO A 411 108.60 -39.90 -41.05
N GLY A 412 107.42 -40.35 -40.61
CA GLY A 412 106.18 -39.58 -40.75
C GLY A 412 105.93 -38.64 -39.57
N LYS A 413 105.45 -37.41 -39.82
CA LYS A 413 104.89 -36.54 -38.77
C LYS A 413 103.71 -37.20 -38.05
N ASP A 414 102.98 -38.06 -38.75
CA ASP A 414 101.89 -38.90 -38.23
C ASP A 414 102.36 -40.28 -37.75
N ALA A 415 103.67 -40.51 -37.67
CA ALA A 415 104.19 -41.78 -37.19
C ALA A 415 103.88 -41.94 -35.70
N THR A 416 103.17 -43.01 -35.39
CA THR A 416 102.67 -43.31 -34.05
C THR A 416 103.81 -43.68 -33.09
N GLY A 417 104.04 -42.83 -32.09
CA GLY A 417 105.24 -42.77 -31.24
C GLY A 417 105.34 -43.68 -30.01
N CYS A 418 106.55 -43.72 -29.45
CA CYS A 418 107.19 -44.85 -28.76
C CYS A 418 106.98 -45.00 -27.25
N LYS A 419 106.03 -44.28 -26.64
CA LYS A 419 105.56 -44.58 -25.27
C LYS A 419 104.06 -44.80 -25.27
N PHE A 420 103.65 -45.94 -24.75
CA PHE A 420 102.26 -46.27 -24.49
C PHE A 420 101.97 -45.89 -23.04
N ALA A 421 101.26 -44.78 -22.86
CA ALA A 421 100.70 -44.42 -21.58
C ALA A 421 99.17 -44.48 -21.68
N LYS A 422 98.51 -44.69 -20.53
CA LYS A 422 97.06 -44.51 -20.45
C LYS A 422 96.74 -43.05 -20.77
N HIS A 423 95.57 -42.80 -21.35
CA HIS A 423 95.14 -41.41 -21.46
C HIS A 423 94.90 -40.87 -20.05
N GLU A 424 95.55 -39.76 -19.71
CA GLU A 424 95.31 -39.00 -18.48
C GLU A 424 94.34 -37.85 -18.81
N SER A 425 93.26 -37.77 -18.04
CA SER A 425 92.29 -36.66 -18.09
C SER A 425 93.01 -35.35 -17.75
N LYS A 426 92.71 -34.30 -18.51
CA LYS A 426 93.25 -32.96 -18.26
C LYS A 426 92.49 -32.22 -17.13
N ASP A 427 91.31 -32.71 -16.76
CA ASP A 427 90.28 -31.94 -16.04
C ASP A 427 89.89 -32.54 -14.66
N GLU A 428 90.82 -33.17 -13.93
CA GLU A 428 90.48 -33.84 -12.65
C GLU A 428 90.36 -32.92 -11.41
N ASP A 429 90.77 -31.65 -11.48
CA ASP A 429 90.95 -30.83 -10.27
C ASP A 429 89.99 -29.63 -10.09
N GLU A 430 88.96 -29.41 -10.93
CA GLU A 430 88.23 -28.11 -10.93
C GLU A 430 86.69 -28.18 -11.04
N TYR A 431 86.01 -29.27 -10.62
CA TYR A 431 84.56 -29.42 -10.89
C TYR A 431 83.68 -29.93 -9.73
N ASP A 432 84.02 -29.63 -8.47
CA ASP A 432 83.24 -30.07 -7.28
C ASP A 432 82.50 -28.94 -6.54
N ASP A 433 82.53 -27.68 -7.04
CA ASP A 433 82.09 -26.50 -6.26
C ASP A 433 80.87 -25.74 -6.83
N LEU A 434 80.06 -26.36 -7.71
CA LEU A 434 78.98 -25.66 -8.45
C LEU A 434 77.61 -26.36 -8.42
N LEU A 435 77.34 -27.25 -7.45
CA LEU A 435 76.14 -28.11 -7.47
C LEU A 435 75.21 -28.06 -6.26
N ASP A 436 75.31 -27.06 -5.38
CA ASP A 436 74.43 -26.96 -4.19
C ASP A 436 73.58 -25.68 -4.07
N ASP A 437 73.61 -24.73 -5.01
CA ASP A 437 73.00 -23.40 -4.77
C ASP A 437 71.62 -23.11 -5.42
N ASP A 438 70.97 -24.03 -6.15
CA ASP A 438 69.78 -23.67 -6.95
C ASP A 438 68.45 -24.40 -6.61
N ASP A 439 68.31 -25.06 -5.45
CA ASP A 439 67.05 -25.76 -5.09
C ASP A 439 66.20 -25.13 -3.95
N ASP A 440 66.57 -23.97 -3.35
CA ASP A 440 65.83 -23.42 -2.19
C ASP A 440 65.24 -21.99 -2.29
N GLU A 441 65.41 -21.22 -3.38
CA GLU A 441 64.84 -19.86 -3.48
C GLU A 441 63.77 -19.66 -4.58
N GLU A 442 62.64 -20.37 -4.53
CA GLU A 442 61.41 -19.84 -5.18
C GLU A 442 60.09 -20.44 -4.65
N ASN A 443 59.96 -20.64 -3.34
CA ASN A 443 58.65 -20.60 -2.67
C ASN A 443 58.49 -19.24 -1.97
N GLY A 444 58.58 -18.18 -2.78
CA GLY A 444 58.13 -16.85 -2.42
C GLY A 444 56.63 -16.90 -2.20
N ASP A 445 56.26 -16.99 -0.93
CA ASP A 445 54.97 -16.73 -0.31
C ASP A 445 54.38 -15.43 -0.89
N THR A 446 53.68 -15.50 -2.04
CA THR A 446 52.77 -14.42 -2.47
C THR A 446 51.51 -14.49 -1.63
N LYS A 447 51.66 -14.30 -0.32
CA LYS A 447 50.58 -13.80 0.53
C LYS A 447 50.29 -12.37 0.13
N ASP A 448 49.25 -12.22 -0.67
CA ASP A 448 48.10 -11.43 -0.25
C ASP A 448 48.35 -9.95 0.12
N GLU A 449 48.96 -9.18 -0.79
CA GLU A 449 48.81 -7.71 -0.81
C GLU A 449 47.79 -7.28 -1.88
N GLY A 450 46.54 -7.70 -1.69
CA GLY A 450 45.38 -7.30 -2.50
C GLY A 450 44.37 -6.40 -1.77
N GLY A 451 44.73 -5.80 -0.64
CA GLY A 451 43.81 -5.03 0.24
C GLY A 451 43.99 -3.51 0.18
N LYS A 452 44.10 -2.89 -1.00
CA LYS A 452 44.11 -1.42 -1.14
C LYS A 452 42.75 -0.82 -0.75
N LYS A 453 42.57 -0.48 0.54
CA LYS A 453 41.59 0.52 1.00
C LYS A 453 41.95 1.89 0.44
N LYS A 454 41.59 2.15 -0.83
CA LYS A 454 41.52 3.51 -1.37
C LYS A 454 40.42 4.26 -0.63
N LYS A 455 40.84 5.29 0.10
CA LYS A 455 40.00 6.40 0.55
C LYS A 455 39.29 6.99 -0.66
N ASN A 456 37.99 6.72 -0.82
CA ASN A 456 37.11 7.54 -1.64
C ASN A 456 36.72 8.75 -0.81
N LYS A 457 37.48 9.84 -0.96
CA LYS A 457 37.11 11.18 -0.51
C LYS A 457 36.76 11.98 -1.76
N SER A 458 35.64 12.69 -1.66
CA SER A 458 35.05 13.67 -2.59
C SER A 458 34.37 13.12 -3.84
N LEU A 459 33.05 13.15 -3.84
CA LEU A 459 32.09 13.83 -4.73
C LEU A 459 30.71 13.43 -4.15
N GLN A 460 29.69 14.23 -3.93
CA GLN A 460 29.38 15.64 -4.09
C GLN A 460 28.12 15.84 -3.22
N ASN A 461 27.87 17.09 -2.84
CA ASN A 461 26.62 17.52 -2.22
C ASN A 461 25.39 16.95 -2.96
N VAL A 462 24.67 16.02 -2.34
CA VAL A 462 23.26 15.78 -2.67
C VAL A 462 22.46 16.55 -1.61
N LYS A 463 22.13 17.79 -1.94
CA LYS A 463 21.00 18.46 -1.28
C LYS A 463 19.75 17.71 -1.71
N CYS A 464 19.04 17.16 -0.72
CA CYS A 464 17.67 16.69 -0.86
C CYS A 464 16.82 17.85 -1.41
N TYR A 465 16.24 17.67 -2.59
CA TYR A 465 15.31 18.62 -3.21
C TYR A 465 13.83 18.26 -2.95
N SER A 466 13.58 17.35 -2.01
CA SER A 466 12.25 16.82 -1.69
C SER A 466 11.80 17.08 -0.24
N CYS A 467 12.55 17.87 0.54
CA CYS A 467 12.02 18.52 1.75
C CYS A 467 11.56 19.92 1.36
N LYS A 468 10.37 19.98 0.76
CA LYS A 468 9.43 21.09 0.91
C LYS A 468 8.30 20.62 1.82
N GLU A 469 8.68 20.30 3.05
CA GLU A 469 7.96 20.59 4.30
C GLU A 469 9.00 21.01 5.33
#